data_AF-A0A0Q3WSW0-F1
#
_entry.id   AF-A0A0Q3WSW0-F1
#
_cell.length_a   1.000
_cell.length_b   1.000
_cell.length_c   1.000
_cell.angle_alpha   90.00
_cell.angle_beta   90.00
_cell.angle_gamma   90.00
#
_symmetry.space_group_name_H-M   'P 1'
#
loop_
_entity.id
_entity.type
_entity.pdbx_description
1 polymer ?
#
loop_
_entity_poly.entity_id
_entity_poly.type
_entity_poly.pdbx_seq_one_letter_code
_entity_poly.pdbx_strand_id
1 'polypeptide(L)'
;MEPVENRETKWNTVAPYRRRLYAFLIDYLVIIGYGLILVLLSFVLRSFFQSLFLKNSFVAELAGFCFITLPVMLYFIFMEASRKGGTLGKRMQNIRVVKQDGKRIGLGRAAFRSIIKFLPWEISHFSIWNMVRPSDFPDSFITSILITVNILAFLYIFFPLTNKQRKNVYDWIAGTTVVSYKK
;
A
#
# COMPACT_ATOMS: atom_id res chain seq x y z
N MET A 1 -24.06 42.25 8.44
CA MET A 1 -23.15 41.21 8.94
C MET A 1 -23.49 39.94 8.19
N GLU A 2 -22.79 39.66 7.09
CA GLU A 2 -22.96 38.41 6.36
C GLU A 2 -22.43 37.25 7.21
N PRO A 3 -23.09 36.07 7.17
CA PRO A 3 -22.61 34.92 7.91
C PRO A 3 -21.25 34.50 7.36
N VAL A 4 -20.34 34.15 8.27
CA VAL A 4 -19.03 33.57 7.98
C VAL A 4 -19.25 32.22 7.33
N GLU A 5 -19.55 32.21 6.04
CA GLU A 5 -19.71 31.02 5.22
C GLU A 5 -18.33 30.39 5.00
N ASN A 6 -17.94 29.60 6.00
CA ASN A 6 -17.21 28.36 5.91
C ASN A 6 -16.28 28.22 4.69
N ARG A 7 -15.10 28.89 4.75
CA ARG A 7 -14.03 28.69 3.75
C ARG A 7 -13.46 27.26 3.74
N GLU A 8 -13.90 26.36 4.62
CA GLU A 8 -13.44 24.96 4.66
C GLU A 8 -14.22 24.00 3.73
N THR A 9 -15.35 24.40 3.15
CA THR A 9 -16.22 23.48 2.38
C THR A 9 -15.94 23.43 0.88
N LYS A 10 -14.92 24.14 0.37
CA LYS A 10 -14.76 24.28 -1.09
C LYS A 10 -14.30 23.00 -1.81
N TRP A 11 -13.76 21.98 -1.11
CA TRP A 11 -13.18 20.80 -1.77
C TRP A 11 -13.23 19.54 -0.90
N ASN A 12 -14.26 18.70 -1.04
CA ASN A 12 -14.22 17.30 -0.56
C ASN A 12 -15.24 16.40 -1.30
N THR A 13 -15.30 16.45 -2.63
CA THR A 13 -16.03 15.40 -3.36
C THR A 13 -15.24 14.10 -3.32
N VAL A 14 -15.94 12.98 -3.14
CA VAL A 14 -15.35 11.63 -3.15
C VAL A 14 -14.57 11.47 -4.46
N ALA A 15 -13.28 11.15 -4.35
CA ALA A 15 -12.42 11.05 -5.53
C ALA A 15 -12.92 9.94 -6.47
N PRO A 16 -13.09 10.22 -7.78
CA PRO A 16 -13.57 9.24 -8.74
C PRO A 16 -12.57 8.08 -8.88
N TYR A 17 -13.09 6.88 -9.14
CA TYR A 17 -12.29 5.65 -9.20
C TYR A 17 -11.12 5.75 -10.19
N ARG A 18 -11.35 6.35 -11.37
CA ARG A 18 -10.31 6.53 -12.40
C ARG A 18 -9.08 7.28 -11.87
N ARG A 19 -9.27 8.39 -11.12
CA ARG A 19 -8.15 9.14 -10.53
C ARG A 19 -7.40 8.34 -9.48
N ARG A 20 -8.11 7.48 -8.73
CA ARG A 20 -7.47 6.58 -7.76
C ARG A 20 -6.65 5.49 -8.46
N LEU A 21 -7.14 4.96 -9.58
CA LEU A 21 -6.43 3.98 -10.39
C LEU A 21 -5.17 4.58 -11.00
N TYR A 22 -5.26 5.77 -11.62
CA TYR A 22 -4.08 6.46 -12.14
C TYR A 22 -3.07 6.82 -11.05
N ALA A 23 -3.54 7.25 -9.88
CA ALA A 23 -2.66 7.51 -8.75
C ALA A 23 -1.92 6.22 -8.32
N PHE A 24 -2.64 5.09 -8.28
CA PHE A 24 -2.04 3.80 -7.97
C PHE A 24 -1.01 3.37 -9.03
N LEU A 25 -1.29 3.56 -10.32
CA LEU A 25 -0.33 3.26 -11.41
C LEU A 25 0.94 4.09 -11.28
N ILE A 26 0.83 5.38 -10.98
CA ILE A 26 2.00 6.24 -10.76
C ILE A 26 2.79 5.80 -9.52
N ASP A 27 2.11 5.50 -8.42
CA ASP A 27 2.79 4.97 -7.22
C ASP A 27 3.45 3.61 -7.51
N TYR A 28 2.87 2.80 -8.39
CA TYR A 28 3.47 1.54 -8.84
C TYR A 28 4.74 1.76 -9.66
N LEU A 29 4.79 2.78 -10.51
CA LEU A 29 6.04 3.16 -11.21
C LEU A 29 7.15 3.57 -10.23
N VAL A 30 6.80 4.27 -9.13
CA VAL A 30 7.76 4.61 -8.08
C VAL A 30 8.29 3.34 -7.39
N ILE A 31 7.41 2.37 -7.12
CA ILE A 31 7.80 1.08 -6.53
C ILE A 31 8.70 0.29 -7.50
N ILE A 32 8.38 0.26 -8.80
CA ILE A 32 9.23 -0.38 -9.81
C ILE A 32 10.60 0.29 -9.86
N GLY A 33 10.66 1.63 -9.89
CA GLY A 33 11.91 2.37 -9.88
C GLY A 33 12.78 2.03 -8.66
N TYR A 34 12.16 1.94 -7.48
CA TYR A 34 12.84 1.47 -6.27
C TYR A 34 13.32 0.01 -6.38
N GLY A 35 12.48 -0.88 -6.92
CA GLY A 35 12.84 -2.28 -7.15
C GLY A 35 14.03 -2.43 -8.10
N LEU A 36 14.11 -1.64 -9.17
CA LEU A 36 15.26 -1.62 -10.07
C LEU A 36 16.54 -1.19 -9.35
N ILE A 37 16.47 -0.19 -8.47
CA ILE A 37 17.62 0.22 -7.65
C ILE A 37 18.07 -0.92 -6.75
N LEU A 38 17.14 -1.64 -6.11
CA LEU A 38 17.47 -2.80 -5.28
C LEU A 38 18.12 -3.94 -6.10
N VAL A 39 17.63 -4.18 -7.32
CA VAL A 39 18.23 -5.17 -8.23
C VAL A 39 19.66 -4.77 -8.61
N LEU A 40 19.88 -3.50 -8.97
CA LEU A 40 21.24 -3.02 -9.26
C LEU A 40 22.15 -3.13 -8.02
N LEU A 41 21.64 -2.78 -6.85
CA LEU A 41 22.37 -2.92 -5.59
C LEU A 41 22.69 -4.38 -5.27
N SER A 42 21.80 -5.32 -5.62
CA SER A 42 22.02 -6.75 -5.39
C SER A 42 23.09 -7.35 -6.31
N PHE A 43 23.28 -6.79 -7.52
CA PHE A 43 24.42 -7.14 -8.37
C PHE A 43 25.75 -6.65 -7.78
N VAL A 44 25.78 -5.43 -7.25
CA VAL A 44 26.99 -4.85 -6.64
C VAL A 44 27.36 -5.56 -5.34
N LEU A 45 26.36 -5.87 -4.50
CA LEU A 45 26.54 -6.50 -3.18
C LEU A 45 26.16 -7.99 -3.20
N ARG A 46 26.45 -8.69 -4.30
CA ARG A 46 26.00 -10.06 -4.55
C ARG A 46 26.28 -11.01 -3.39
N SER A 47 27.51 -11.01 -2.88
CA SER A 47 27.91 -11.91 -1.78
C SER A 47 27.11 -11.66 -0.50
N PHE A 48 26.78 -10.40 -0.20
CA PHE A 48 25.98 -10.03 0.97
C PHE A 48 24.54 -10.52 0.82
N PHE A 49 23.89 -10.24 -0.31
CA PHE A 49 22.51 -10.67 -0.53
C PHE A 49 22.38 -12.18 -0.64
N GLN A 50 23.31 -12.86 -1.32
CA GLN A 50 23.34 -14.32 -1.37
C GLN A 50 23.45 -14.93 0.03
N SER A 51 24.32 -14.39 0.90
CA SER A 51 24.44 -14.86 2.28
C SER A 51 23.13 -14.71 3.06
N LEU A 52 22.42 -13.59 2.89
CA LEU A 52 21.12 -13.37 3.56
C LEU A 52 20.03 -14.32 3.06
N PHE A 53 19.88 -14.47 1.75
CA PHE A 53 18.79 -15.25 1.16
C PHE A 53 19.04 -16.78 1.14
N LEU A 54 20.30 -17.22 1.20
CA LEU A 54 20.63 -18.65 1.21
C LEU A 54 20.67 -19.27 2.62
N LYS A 55 20.81 -18.46 3.68
CA LYS A 55 20.96 -18.95 5.05
C LYS A 55 19.72 -19.70 5.56
N ASN A 56 18.64 -18.99 5.88
CA ASN A 56 17.42 -19.56 6.45
C ASN A 56 16.18 -18.97 5.76
N SER A 57 15.09 -19.74 5.64
CA SER A 57 13.85 -19.26 5.01
C SER A 57 13.27 -18.06 5.76
N PHE A 58 13.31 -18.10 7.10
CA PHE A 58 12.95 -16.97 7.96
C PHE A 58 13.84 -15.73 7.75
N VAL A 59 15.14 -15.91 7.52
CA VAL A 59 16.06 -14.78 7.28
C VAL A 59 15.83 -14.18 5.90
N ALA A 60 15.57 -15.02 4.89
CA ALA A 60 15.20 -14.59 3.54
C ALA A 60 13.89 -13.79 3.55
N GLU A 61 12.88 -14.26 4.29
CA GLU A 61 11.62 -13.56 4.47
C GLU A 61 11.83 -12.20 5.17
N LEU A 62 12.53 -12.18 6.30
CA LEU A 62 12.82 -10.94 7.04
C LEU A 62 13.62 -9.96 6.18
N ALA A 63 14.58 -10.44 5.39
CA ALA A 63 15.34 -9.61 4.45
C ALA A 63 14.40 -9.03 3.38
N GLY A 64 13.53 -9.85 2.78
CA GLY A 64 12.52 -9.40 1.82
C GLY A 64 11.61 -8.31 2.40
N PHE A 65 11.10 -8.52 3.60
CA PHE A 65 10.29 -7.52 4.32
C PHE A 65 11.08 -6.23 4.57
N CYS A 66 12.30 -6.32 5.10
CA CYS A 66 13.11 -5.15 5.44
C CYS A 66 13.56 -4.34 4.23
N PHE A 67 13.89 -5.00 3.11
CA PHE A 67 14.38 -4.31 1.91
C PHE A 67 13.25 -3.85 0.98
N ILE A 68 12.14 -4.58 0.90
CA ILE A 68 11.06 -4.29 -0.07
C ILE A 68 9.85 -3.71 0.64
N THR A 69 9.18 -4.50 1.48
CA THR A 69 7.88 -4.13 2.04
C THR A 69 7.97 -2.93 2.97
N LEU A 70 8.91 -2.93 3.90
CA LEU A 70 9.02 -1.89 4.92
C LEU A 70 9.31 -0.52 4.29
N PRO A 71 10.28 -0.35 3.36
CA PRO A 71 10.51 0.92 2.69
C PRO A 71 9.31 1.41 1.88
N VAL A 72 8.64 0.50 1.16
CA VAL A 72 7.42 0.83 0.40
C VAL A 72 6.30 1.24 1.34
N MET A 73 6.09 0.51 2.44
CA MET A 73 5.11 0.83 3.47
C MET A 73 5.40 2.20 4.10
N LEU A 74 6.65 2.48 4.47
CA LEU A 74 7.07 3.78 5.00
C LEU A 74 6.80 4.91 4.01
N TYR A 75 7.05 4.70 2.72
CA TYR A 75 6.69 5.66 1.67
C TYR A 75 5.20 6.02 1.71
N PHE A 76 4.30 5.03 1.80
CA PHE A 76 2.86 5.30 1.94
C PHE A 76 2.55 6.03 3.25
N ILE A 77 3.09 5.57 4.38
CA ILE A 77 2.82 6.13 5.71
C ILE A 77 3.20 7.60 5.78
N PHE A 78 4.45 7.94 5.47
CA PHE A 78 4.96 9.30 5.60
C PHE A 78 4.28 10.24 4.60
N MET A 79 4.03 9.78 3.38
CA MET A 79 3.43 10.62 2.36
C MET A 79 1.96 10.89 2.61
N GLU A 80 1.20 9.89 3.07
CA GLU A 80 -0.21 10.08 3.43
C GLU A 80 -0.38 10.88 4.72
N ALA A 81 0.53 10.75 5.69
CA ALA A 81 0.53 11.57 6.92
C ALA A 81 1.10 13.00 6.72
N SER A 82 1.77 13.25 5.60
CA SER A 82 2.35 14.57 5.30
C SER A 82 1.29 15.67 5.20
N ARG A 83 1.72 16.94 5.23
CA ARG A 83 0.83 18.11 5.02
C ARG A 83 0.04 18.05 3.70
N LYS A 84 0.59 17.36 2.70
CA LYS A 84 -0.05 17.19 1.38
C LYS A 84 -1.07 16.04 1.35
N GLY A 85 -1.10 15.17 2.36
CA GLY A 85 -2.13 14.15 2.57
C GLY A 85 -2.18 13.05 1.50
N GLY A 86 -1.10 12.78 0.77
CA GLY A 86 -1.11 11.82 -0.32
C GLY A 86 0.29 11.47 -0.81
N THR A 87 0.40 10.27 -1.40
CA THR A 87 1.57 9.78 -2.15
C THR A 87 1.82 10.60 -3.41
N LEU A 88 2.95 10.37 -4.09
CA LEU A 88 3.29 11.11 -5.32
C LEU A 88 2.19 10.94 -6.37
N GLY A 89 1.73 9.71 -6.63
CA GLY A 89 0.66 9.46 -7.59
C GLY A 89 -0.65 10.14 -7.20
N LYS A 90 -1.00 10.11 -5.92
CA LYS A 90 -2.19 10.80 -5.39
C LYS A 90 -2.11 12.31 -5.56
N ARG A 91 -0.95 12.91 -5.30
CA ARG A 91 -0.71 14.35 -5.49
C ARG A 91 -0.82 14.75 -6.97
N MET A 92 -0.27 13.94 -7.88
CA MET A 92 -0.36 14.19 -9.33
C MET A 92 -1.81 14.14 -9.82
N GLN A 93 -2.65 13.31 -9.20
CA GLN A 93 -4.08 13.21 -9.52
C GLN A 93 -4.97 14.18 -8.71
N ASN A 94 -4.37 15.09 -7.94
CA ASN A 94 -5.06 16.04 -7.04
C ASN A 94 -6.06 15.35 -6.09
N ILE A 95 -5.64 14.23 -5.52
CA ILE A 95 -6.39 13.49 -4.51
C ILE A 95 -5.58 13.37 -3.23
N ARG A 96 -6.27 13.35 -2.09
CA ARG A 96 -5.66 13.21 -0.77
C ARG A 96 -6.51 12.31 0.13
N VAL A 97 -5.86 11.72 1.11
CA VAL A 97 -6.47 10.91 2.16
C VAL A 97 -6.77 11.83 3.35
N VAL A 98 -8.03 11.85 3.75
CA VAL A 98 -8.52 12.59 4.90
C VAL A 98 -9.25 11.64 5.85
N LYS A 99 -9.39 12.07 7.10
CA LYS A 99 -10.30 11.46 8.07
C LYS A 99 -11.76 11.74 7.67
N GLN A 100 -12.70 11.09 8.34
CA GLN A 100 -14.13 11.33 8.10
C GLN A 100 -14.57 12.78 8.41
N ASP A 101 -13.89 13.44 9.34
CA ASP A 101 -14.09 14.86 9.67
C ASP A 101 -13.39 15.82 8.69
N GLY A 102 -12.83 15.31 7.59
CA GLY A 102 -12.10 16.10 6.58
C GLY A 102 -10.69 16.51 6.99
N LYS A 103 -10.25 16.24 8.22
CA LYS A 103 -8.91 16.59 8.70
C LYS A 103 -7.84 15.64 8.14
N ARG A 104 -6.59 16.09 8.18
CA ARG A 104 -5.44 15.26 7.84
C ARG A 104 -5.36 13.99 8.70
N ILE A 105 -4.88 12.91 8.12
CA ILE A 105 -4.56 11.71 8.88
C ILE A 105 -3.23 11.89 9.62
N GLY A 106 -3.10 11.29 10.81
CA GLY A 106 -1.84 11.24 11.54
C GLY A 106 -1.04 9.98 11.19
N LEU A 107 0.23 9.93 11.60
CA LEU A 107 1.14 8.81 11.33
C LEU A 107 0.57 7.45 11.77
N GLY A 108 0.01 7.35 12.97
CA GLY A 108 -0.55 6.08 13.46
C GLY A 108 -1.71 5.55 12.61
N ARG A 109 -2.60 6.44 12.13
CA ARG A 109 -3.71 6.03 11.24
C ARG A 109 -3.22 5.69 9.83
N ALA A 110 -2.20 6.39 9.34
CA ALA A 110 -1.55 6.07 8.07
C ALA A 110 -0.82 4.71 8.14
N ALA A 111 -0.15 4.42 9.26
CA ALA A 111 0.49 3.14 9.54
C ALA A 111 -0.54 2.01 9.58
N PHE A 112 -1.58 2.15 10.39
CA PHE A 112 -2.65 1.15 10.48
C PHE A 112 -3.31 0.86 9.12
N ARG A 113 -3.61 1.92 8.36
CA ARG A 113 -4.14 1.79 6.99
C ARG A 113 -3.17 1.05 6.07
N SER A 114 -1.88 1.34 6.15
CA SER A 114 -0.86 0.73 5.30
C SER A 114 -0.61 -0.73 5.65
N ILE A 115 -0.57 -1.09 6.94
CA ILE A 115 -0.42 -2.48 7.40
C ILE A 115 -1.52 -3.36 6.82
N ILE A 116 -2.80 -2.96 6.95
CA ILE A 116 -3.93 -3.73 6.41
C ILE A 116 -3.86 -3.83 4.88
N LYS A 117 -3.40 -2.76 4.23
CA LYS A 117 -3.24 -2.72 2.77
C LYS A 117 -2.16 -3.69 2.29
N PHE A 118 -1.04 -3.83 3.02
CA PHE A 118 0.08 -4.71 2.65
C PHE A 118 -0.04 -6.12 3.24
N LEU A 119 -0.99 -6.39 4.14
CA LEU A 119 -1.17 -7.69 4.77
C LEU A 119 -1.34 -8.84 3.74
N PRO A 120 -2.18 -8.74 2.69
CA PRO A 120 -2.25 -9.78 1.66
C PRO A 120 -0.93 -9.97 0.90
N TRP A 121 -0.19 -8.88 0.67
CA TRP A 121 1.11 -8.93 0.02
C TRP A 121 2.13 -9.72 0.85
N GLU A 122 2.16 -9.50 2.17
CA GLU A 122 3.04 -10.23 3.09
C GLU A 122 2.70 -11.72 3.16
N ILE A 123 1.42 -12.09 3.25
CA ILE A 123 1.02 -13.51 3.24
C ILE A 123 1.45 -14.20 1.94
N SER A 124 1.40 -13.48 0.81
CA SER A 124 1.87 -14.02 -0.47
C SER A 124 3.38 -14.30 -0.45
N HIS A 125 4.18 -13.38 0.09
CA HIS A 125 5.64 -13.55 0.17
C HIS A 125 6.02 -14.68 1.14
N PHE A 126 5.36 -14.76 2.29
CA PHE A 126 5.50 -15.89 3.22
C PHE A 126 5.24 -17.22 2.51
N SER A 127 4.16 -17.30 1.73
CA SER A 127 3.79 -18.52 1.00
C SER A 127 4.83 -18.88 -0.06
N ILE A 128 5.34 -17.90 -0.83
CA ILE A 128 6.36 -18.12 -1.86
C ILE A 128 7.67 -18.61 -1.25
N TRP A 129 8.14 -18.02 -0.16
CA TRP A 129 9.38 -18.46 0.50
C TRP A 129 9.29 -19.89 1.06
N ASN A 130 8.12 -20.28 1.58
CA ASN A 130 7.86 -21.66 2.03
C ASN A 130 7.64 -22.65 0.89
N MET A 131 7.34 -22.18 -0.33
CA MET A 131 7.23 -23.03 -1.52
C MET A 131 8.59 -23.24 -2.21
N VAL A 132 9.45 -22.23 -2.20
CA VAL A 132 10.79 -22.29 -2.83
C VAL A 132 11.79 -23.07 -1.97
N ARG A 133 11.54 -23.19 -0.66
CA ARG A 133 12.41 -23.87 0.30
C ARG A 133 11.64 -25.00 0.97
N PRO A 134 12.30 -26.10 1.40
CA PRO A 134 11.63 -27.15 2.15
C PRO A 134 10.97 -26.53 3.38
N SER A 135 9.66 -26.69 3.49
CA SER A 135 8.88 -26.28 4.65
C SER A 135 8.19 -27.50 5.24
N ASP A 136 7.84 -27.43 6.52
CA ASP A 136 7.12 -28.51 7.20
C ASP A 136 5.64 -28.58 6.79
N PHE A 137 5.19 -27.67 5.91
CA PHE A 137 3.80 -27.57 5.48
C PHE A 137 3.56 -28.33 4.17
N PRO A 138 2.39 -28.95 3.99
CA PRO A 138 2.02 -29.55 2.72
C PRO A 138 1.95 -28.52 1.58
N ASP A 139 2.48 -28.85 0.40
CA ASP A 139 2.45 -27.97 -0.78
C ASP A 139 1.03 -27.52 -1.17
N SER A 140 0.04 -28.41 -0.99
CA SER A 140 -1.38 -28.11 -1.24
C SER A 140 -1.93 -27.03 -0.31
N PHE A 141 -1.49 -27.04 0.96
CA PHE A 141 -1.86 -26.03 1.95
C PHE A 141 -1.30 -24.65 1.56
N ILE A 142 0.00 -24.57 1.24
CA ILE A 142 0.65 -23.33 0.81
C ILE A 142 0.00 -22.78 -0.47
N THR A 143 -0.25 -23.64 -1.45
CA THR A 143 -0.89 -23.25 -2.71
C THR A 143 -2.31 -22.72 -2.48
N SER A 144 -3.09 -23.34 -1.59
CA SER A 144 -4.44 -22.89 -1.26
C SER A 144 -4.45 -21.49 -0.62
N ILE A 145 -3.48 -21.20 0.24
CA ILE A 145 -3.29 -19.88 0.85
C ILE A 145 -2.95 -18.87 -0.25
N LEU A 146 -2.00 -19.19 -1.13
CA LEU A 146 -1.59 -18.31 -2.21
C LEU A 146 -2.74 -17.98 -3.17
N ILE A 147 -3.55 -18.97 -3.56
CA ILE A 147 -4.75 -18.77 -4.38
C ILE A 147 -5.74 -17.84 -3.67
N THR A 148 -6.04 -18.11 -2.40
CA THR A 148 -6.98 -17.33 -1.59
C THR A 148 -6.56 -15.87 -1.50
N VAL A 149 -5.28 -15.62 -1.25
CA VAL A 149 -4.74 -14.26 -1.11
C VAL A 149 -4.75 -13.51 -2.44
N ASN A 150 -4.47 -14.19 -3.56
CA ASN A 150 -4.59 -13.58 -4.89
C ASN A 150 -6.04 -13.22 -5.21
N ILE A 151 -7.00 -14.09 -4.92
CA ILE A 151 -8.44 -13.78 -5.06
C ILE A 151 -8.79 -12.55 -4.22
N LEU A 152 -8.34 -12.48 -2.97
CA LEU A 152 -8.57 -11.33 -2.10
C LEU A 152 -7.97 -10.04 -2.68
N ALA A 153 -6.77 -10.11 -3.27
CA ALA A 153 -6.13 -8.97 -3.93
C ALA A 153 -6.94 -8.49 -5.15
N PHE A 154 -7.49 -9.41 -5.96
CA PHE A 154 -8.42 -9.05 -7.03
C PHE A 154 -9.67 -8.39 -6.47
N LEU A 155 -10.28 -8.96 -5.43
CA LEU A 155 -11.45 -8.36 -4.78
C LEU A 155 -11.17 -6.94 -4.28
N TYR A 156 -9.98 -6.65 -3.76
CA TYR A 156 -9.60 -5.30 -3.30
C TYR A 156 -9.58 -4.26 -4.44
N ILE A 157 -9.35 -4.66 -5.68
CA ILE A 157 -9.38 -3.76 -6.84
C ILE A 157 -10.84 -3.40 -7.19
N PHE A 158 -11.76 -4.37 -7.09
CA PHE A 158 -13.17 -4.21 -7.41
C PHE A 158 -14.01 -3.67 -6.26
N PHE A 159 -13.59 -3.86 -5.00
CA PHE A 159 -14.35 -3.45 -3.82
C PHE A 159 -14.72 -1.95 -3.78
N PRO A 160 -13.87 -1.00 -4.22
CA PRO A 160 -14.27 0.40 -4.35
C PRO A 160 -15.43 0.63 -5.34
N LEU A 161 -15.65 -0.26 -6.31
CA LEU A 161 -16.70 -0.11 -7.31
C LEU A 161 -18.09 -0.45 -6.77
N THR A 162 -18.17 -1.20 -5.67
CA THR A 162 -19.45 -1.64 -5.10
C THR A 162 -20.12 -0.59 -4.22
N ASN A 163 -19.36 0.40 -3.71
CA ASN A 163 -19.89 1.38 -2.76
C ASN A 163 -19.79 2.83 -3.27
N LYS A 164 -20.80 3.65 -2.94
CA LYS A 164 -20.90 5.06 -3.36
C LYS A 164 -19.74 5.94 -2.85
N GLN A 165 -19.15 5.59 -1.70
CA GLN A 165 -18.01 6.30 -1.10
C GLN A 165 -16.65 5.88 -1.71
N ARG A 166 -16.66 4.90 -2.63
CA ARG A 166 -15.50 4.27 -3.27
C ARG A 166 -14.43 3.81 -2.27
N LYS A 167 -14.79 3.47 -1.03
CA LYS A 167 -13.85 3.09 0.03
C LYS A 167 -13.37 1.66 -0.13
N ASN A 168 -12.10 1.43 0.20
CA ASN A 168 -11.53 0.10 0.35
C ASN A 168 -11.72 -0.45 1.77
N VAL A 169 -11.52 -1.76 1.96
CA VAL A 169 -11.59 -2.42 3.27
C VAL A 169 -10.69 -1.71 4.29
N TYR A 170 -9.45 -1.41 3.92
CA TYR A 170 -8.52 -0.67 4.76
C TYR A 170 -8.94 0.80 5.01
N ASP A 171 -9.74 1.41 4.12
CA ASP A 171 -10.28 2.77 4.32
C ASP A 171 -11.41 2.77 5.35
N TRP A 172 -12.26 1.74 5.30
CA TRP A 172 -13.33 1.52 6.27
C TRP A 172 -12.76 1.31 7.67
N ILE A 173 -11.83 0.36 7.81
CA ILE A 173 -11.23 0.02 9.11
C ILE A 173 -10.42 1.20 9.66
N ALA A 174 -9.66 1.91 8.82
CA ALA A 174 -8.90 3.08 9.28
C ALA A 174 -9.76 4.34 9.49
N GLY A 175 -11.04 4.34 9.13
CA GLY A 175 -11.90 5.52 9.22
C GLY A 175 -11.39 6.68 8.37
N THR A 176 -11.07 6.41 7.11
CA THR A 176 -10.48 7.37 6.16
C THR A 176 -11.24 7.41 4.85
N THR A 177 -11.12 8.52 4.13
CA THR A 177 -11.75 8.74 2.83
C THR A 177 -10.75 9.41 1.89
N VAL A 178 -10.81 9.07 0.61
CA VAL A 178 -10.02 9.75 -0.43
C VAL A 178 -10.89 10.78 -1.13
N VAL A 179 -10.46 12.03 -1.04
CA VAL A 179 -11.17 13.20 -1.56
C VAL A 179 -10.35 13.86 -2.67
N SER A 180 -11.04 14.45 -3.65
CA SER A 180 -10.40 15.27 -4.67
C SER A 180 -10.43 16.75 -4.31
N TYR A 181 -9.37 17.47 -4.65
CA TYR A 181 -9.31 18.93 -4.58
C TYR A 181 -9.02 19.47 -5.98
N LYS A 182 -9.63 20.60 -6.38
CA LYS A 182 -9.12 21.33 -7.54
C LYS A 182 -7.93 22.17 -7.10
N LYS A 183 -6.97 22.26 -8.00
CA LYS A 183 -5.84 23.16 -7.92
C LYS A 183 -6.29 24.58 -8.24
#